data_AF-A0A7Y3K4U7-F1
#
_entry.id   AF-A0A7Y3K4U7-F1
#
_cell.length_a   1.000
_cell.length_b   1.000
_cell.length_c   1.000
_cell.angle_alpha   90.00
_cell.angle_beta   90.00
_cell.angle_gamma   90.00
#
_symmetry.space_group_name_H-M   'P 1'
#
loop_
_entity.id
_entity.type
_entity.pdbx_description
1 polymer ?
#
loop_
_entity_poly.entity_id
_entity_poly.type
_entity_poly.pdbx_seq_one_letter_code
_entity_poly.pdbx_strand_id
1 'polypeptide(L)'
;MLGGEINSTDDCMPSSGIGQGDGSCAIGTAGWADQPVQRRLMVMRLLREHIASQSSQLAAACSPHAGRTRRESLVAEVLPLADACQFLQSHARRILRPQRFGRRSGPLWLGALSGRIERRPWGRVLVVGPSNYPLLLPGVQVVQALVAGNEVIVKPGRGGGPAMIALASLLAKSGLPPDIFTVLPEAVSSVDDALQAGVNKVVLTGSLAAGKA
;
A
#
# COMPACT_ATOMS: atom_id res chain seq x y z
N MET A 1 -2.81 -4.44 -59.02
CA MET A 1 -3.37 -3.12 -59.34
C MET A 1 -4.62 -2.94 -58.49
N LEU A 2 -4.58 -1.92 -57.63
CA LEU A 2 -5.68 -1.06 -57.17
C LEU A 2 -6.87 -1.78 -56.51
N GLY A 3 -7.07 -1.73 -55.20
CA GLY A 3 -7.33 -0.55 -54.34
C GLY A 3 -8.70 -0.86 -53.68
N GLY A 4 -8.91 -0.86 -52.37
CA GLY A 4 -8.52 0.12 -51.38
C GLY A 4 -9.77 0.91 -51.01
N GLU A 5 -10.58 0.41 -50.06
CA GLU A 5 -11.58 1.22 -49.37
C GLU A 5 -11.72 0.73 -47.92
N ILE A 6 -11.09 1.52 -47.05
CA ILE A 6 -11.23 1.57 -45.61
C ILE A 6 -12.47 2.39 -45.31
N ASN A 7 -13.45 1.83 -44.60
CA ASN A 7 -14.47 2.62 -43.93
C ASN A 7 -14.41 2.39 -42.43
N SER A 8 -13.90 3.43 -41.78
CA SER A 8 -13.98 3.74 -40.37
C SER A 8 -15.43 4.00 -39.96
N THR A 9 -15.91 3.26 -38.97
CA THR A 9 -16.92 3.78 -38.04
C THR A 9 -16.43 3.49 -36.64
N ASP A 10 -16.17 4.57 -35.94
CA ASP A 10 -15.80 4.66 -34.54
C ASP A 10 -16.84 3.95 -33.65
N ASP A 11 -16.53 2.75 -33.18
CA ASP A 11 -17.21 2.17 -32.04
C ASP A 11 -16.64 2.80 -30.76
N CYS A 12 -17.27 3.94 -30.44
CA CYS A 12 -17.15 4.67 -29.20
C CYS A 12 -17.58 3.75 -28.05
N MET A 13 -16.61 3.11 -27.38
CA MET A 13 -16.82 2.46 -26.10
C MET A 13 -17.34 3.50 -25.09
N PRO A 14 -18.39 3.21 -24.31
CA PRO A 14 -18.93 4.16 -23.36
C PRO A 14 -17.88 4.50 -22.30
N SER A 15 -17.55 5.78 -22.22
CA SER A 15 -16.86 6.39 -21.10
C SER A 15 -17.70 6.21 -19.84
N SER A 16 -17.38 5.18 -19.06
CA SER A 16 -17.89 5.05 -17.69
C SER A 16 -17.38 6.27 -16.91
N GLY A 17 -18.32 7.16 -16.61
CA GLY A 17 -18.09 8.53 -16.18
C GLY A 17 -17.29 8.67 -14.90
N ILE A 18 -16.51 9.75 -14.88
CA ILE A 18 -16.07 10.41 -13.67
C ILE A 18 -17.34 10.88 -12.96
N GLY A 19 -17.74 10.16 -11.91
CA GLY A 19 -18.76 10.64 -11.00
C GLY A 19 -18.28 11.94 -10.38
N GLN A 20 -18.91 13.05 -10.74
CA GLN A 20 -18.95 14.23 -9.90
C GLN A 20 -19.62 13.82 -8.59
N GLY A 21 -18.80 13.64 -7.55
CA GLY A 21 -19.24 13.41 -6.19
C GLY A 21 -19.13 14.70 -5.42
N ASP A 22 -20.29 15.27 -5.13
CA ASP A 22 -20.48 16.39 -4.21
C ASP A 22 -19.78 16.13 -2.86
N GLY A 23 -19.23 17.20 -2.26
CA GLY A 23 -18.52 17.12 -0.99
C GLY A 23 -19.40 16.61 0.15
N SER A 24 -19.30 15.32 0.46
CA SER A 24 -19.41 14.79 1.83
C SER A 24 -19.00 13.32 1.86
N CYS A 25 -17.94 12.99 2.60
CA CYS A 25 -17.77 11.79 3.44
C CYS A 25 -16.29 11.46 3.63
N ALA A 26 -15.71 12.00 4.71
CA ALA A 26 -14.62 11.32 5.39
C ALA A 26 -15.19 10.06 6.07
N ILE A 27 -15.48 9.02 5.31
CA ILE A 27 -15.80 7.69 5.83
C ILE A 27 -14.63 6.79 5.45
N GLY A 28 -13.91 6.27 6.45
CA GLY A 28 -12.87 5.26 6.19
C GLY A 28 -11.81 5.05 7.27
N THR A 29 -11.66 5.91 8.28
CA THR A 29 -10.54 5.79 9.24
C THR A 29 -10.93 5.22 10.60
N ALA A 30 -12.14 5.55 11.07
CA ALA A 30 -12.59 5.22 12.42
C ALA A 30 -12.68 3.70 12.67
N GLY A 31 -12.84 2.89 11.62
CA GLY A 31 -12.95 1.43 11.78
C GLY A 31 -11.63 0.70 11.93
N TRP A 32 -10.60 1.06 11.14
CA TRP A 32 -9.37 0.27 11.01
C TRP A 32 -8.30 0.62 12.04
N ALA A 33 -8.14 1.91 12.33
CA ALA A 33 -7.20 2.39 13.35
C ALA A 33 -7.52 1.80 14.72
N ASP A 34 -8.80 1.66 15.03
CA ASP A 34 -9.32 1.16 16.31
C ASP A 34 -9.29 -0.37 16.42
N GLN A 35 -9.05 -1.11 15.33
CA GLN A 35 -8.89 -2.56 15.42
C GLN A 35 -7.67 -2.91 16.28
N PRO A 36 -7.74 -3.96 17.12
CA PRO A 36 -6.56 -4.47 17.80
C PRO A 36 -5.48 -4.88 16.80
N VAL A 37 -4.20 -4.67 17.15
CA VAL A 37 -3.06 -5.06 16.30
C VAL A 37 -3.13 -6.54 15.88
N GLN A 38 -3.69 -7.41 16.72
CA GLN A 38 -3.92 -8.83 16.44
C GLN A 38 -4.86 -9.04 15.25
N ARG A 39 -5.94 -8.24 15.14
CA ARG A 39 -6.87 -8.32 14.01
C ARG A 39 -6.17 -7.89 12.72
N ARG A 40 -5.37 -6.82 12.78
CA ARG A 40 -4.58 -6.36 11.62
C ARG A 40 -3.51 -7.37 11.19
N LEU A 41 -2.87 -8.04 12.15
CA LEU A 41 -1.92 -9.12 11.88
C LEU A 41 -2.58 -10.40 11.34
N MET A 42 -3.85 -10.66 11.67
CA MET A 42 -4.60 -11.75 11.06
C MET A 42 -4.72 -11.56 9.53
N VAL A 43 -4.97 -10.32 9.08
CA VAL A 43 -4.98 -9.99 7.65
C VAL A 43 -3.61 -10.27 7.02
N MET A 44 -2.51 -9.92 7.69
CA MET A 44 -1.15 -10.21 7.18
C MET A 44 -0.83 -11.71 7.11
N ARG A 45 -1.36 -12.50 8.05
CA ARG A 45 -1.23 -13.96 8.03
C ARG A 45 -1.91 -14.55 6.79
N LEU A 46 -3.18 -14.20 6.58
CA LEU A 46 -3.97 -14.66 5.43
C LEU A 46 -3.39 -14.14 4.11
N LEU A 47 -2.93 -12.90 4.08
CA LEU A 47 -2.24 -12.33 2.91
C LEU A 47 -1.03 -13.17 2.53
N ARG A 48 -0.21 -13.59 3.51
CA ARG A 48 0.94 -14.45 3.26
C ARG A 48 0.55 -15.82 2.68
N GLU A 49 -0.53 -16.42 3.17
CA GLU A 49 -1.09 -17.68 2.63
C GLU A 49 -1.58 -17.50 1.18
N HIS A 50 -2.22 -16.36 0.87
CA HIS A 50 -2.64 -16.01 -0.48
C HIS A 50 -1.47 -15.69 -1.41
N ILE A 51 -0.43 -15.01 -0.93
CA ILE A 51 0.81 -14.77 -1.70
C ILE A 51 1.47 -16.09 -2.06
N ALA A 52 1.54 -17.04 -1.13
CA ALA A 52 2.11 -18.35 -1.39
C ALA A 52 1.33 -19.12 -2.48
N SER A 53 0.00 -19.18 -2.34
CA SER A 53 -0.87 -19.89 -3.29
C SER A 53 -0.97 -19.21 -4.67
N GLN A 54 -0.80 -17.89 -4.75
CA GLN A 54 -0.89 -17.12 -6.01
C GLN A 54 0.46 -16.57 -6.49
N SER A 55 1.57 -17.10 -5.98
CA SER A 55 2.93 -16.60 -6.24
C SER A 55 3.27 -16.46 -7.72
N SER A 56 2.90 -17.46 -8.54
CA SER A 56 3.13 -17.43 -9.99
C SER A 56 2.36 -16.32 -10.70
N GLN A 57 1.14 -16.02 -10.26
CA GLN A 57 0.31 -14.95 -10.82
C GLN A 57 0.87 -13.58 -10.42
N LEU A 58 1.27 -13.41 -9.15
CA LEU A 58 1.92 -12.19 -8.68
C LEU A 58 3.22 -11.92 -9.44
N ALA A 59 4.06 -12.94 -9.64
CA ALA A 59 5.30 -12.80 -10.40
C ALA A 59 5.04 -12.39 -11.86
N ALA A 60 4.00 -12.95 -12.49
CA ALA A 60 3.59 -12.55 -13.83
C ALA A 60 3.10 -11.09 -13.88
N ALA A 61 2.36 -10.63 -12.87
CA ALA A 61 1.92 -9.24 -12.76
C ALA A 61 3.08 -8.23 -12.60
N CYS A 62 4.24 -8.68 -12.11
CA CYS A 62 5.45 -7.86 -12.00
C CYS A 62 6.30 -7.85 -13.28
N SER A 63 6.07 -8.79 -14.20
CA SER A 63 7.00 -9.13 -15.29
C SER A 63 7.07 -8.17 -16.48
N PRO A 64 6.08 -7.31 -16.83
CA PRO A 64 6.12 -6.68 -18.15
C PRO A 64 7.17 -5.58 -18.33
N HIS A 65 7.85 -5.08 -17.28
CA HIS A 65 8.69 -3.87 -17.38
C HIS A 65 10.19 -4.05 -17.11
N ALA A 66 10.63 -5.20 -16.59
CA ALA A 66 12.01 -5.37 -16.12
C ALA A 66 12.86 -6.36 -16.93
N GLY A 67 12.31 -6.98 -17.99
CA GLY A 67 13.00 -8.07 -18.70
C GLY A 67 13.28 -9.30 -17.83
N ARG A 68 12.69 -9.35 -16.63
CA ARG A 68 12.88 -10.42 -15.65
C ARG A 68 12.05 -11.63 -16.02
N THR A 69 12.66 -12.79 -15.87
CA THR A 69 11.96 -14.07 -15.89
C THR A 69 11.01 -14.17 -14.70
N ARG A 70 9.98 -15.03 -14.81
CA ARG A 70 9.06 -15.31 -13.70
C ARG A 70 9.81 -15.73 -12.42
N ARG A 71 10.90 -16.49 -12.54
CA ARG A 71 11.71 -16.94 -11.39
C ARG A 71 12.40 -15.76 -10.71
N GLU A 72 12.97 -14.85 -11.48
CA GLU A 72 13.58 -13.63 -10.94
C GLU A 72 12.52 -12.76 -10.26
N SER A 73 11.34 -12.58 -10.85
CA SER A 73 10.23 -11.86 -10.20
C SER A 73 9.76 -12.56 -8.92
N LEU A 74 9.69 -13.90 -8.88
CA LEU A 74 9.36 -14.62 -7.66
C LEU A 74 10.35 -14.30 -6.53
N VAL A 75 11.66 -14.40 -6.82
CA VAL A 75 12.72 -14.19 -5.83
C VAL A 75 12.86 -12.73 -5.43
N ALA A 76 12.74 -11.81 -6.38
CA ALA A 76 12.98 -10.39 -6.16
C ALA A 76 11.75 -9.61 -5.66
N GLU A 77 10.53 -10.08 -5.96
CA GLU A 77 9.30 -9.35 -5.65
C GLU A 77 8.43 -10.07 -4.62
N VAL A 78 8.10 -11.34 -4.92
CA VAL A 78 7.03 -12.05 -4.24
C VAL A 78 7.50 -12.61 -2.89
N LEU A 79 8.63 -13.31 -2.88
CA LEU A 79 9.18 -13.91 -1.66
C LEU A 79 9.52 -12.85 -0.59
N PRO A 80 10.17 -11.71 -0.93
CA PRO A 80 10.52 -10.73 0.08
C PRO A 80 9.28 -9.97 0.61
N LEU A 81 8.21 -9.83 -0.19
CA LEU A 81 6.93 -9.30 0.32
C LEU A 81 6.27 -10.28 1.31
N ALA A 82 6.30 -11.58 1.03
CA ALA A 82 5.82 -12.61 1.95
C ALA A 82 6.64 -12.63 3.26
N ASP A 83 7.96 -12.45 3.16
CA ASP A 83 8.86 -12.33 4.30
C ASP A 83 8.58 -11.07 5.12
N ALA A 84 8.31 -9.93 4.49
CA ALA A 84 7.88 -8.72 5.20
C ALA A 84 6.58 -8.93 6.00
N CYS A 85 5.62 -9.69 5.44
CA CYS A 85 4.40 -10.07 6.16
C CYS A 85 4.72 -10.98 7.36
N GLN A 86 5.66 -11.92 7.22
CA GLN A 86 6.13 -12.77 8.31
C GLN A 86 6.83 -11.96 9.40
N PHE A 87 7.72 -11.05 9.02
CA PHE A 87 8.41 -10.16 9.94
C PHE A 87 7.41 -9.36 10.79
N LEU A 88 6.36 -8.82 10.18
CA LEU A 88 5.30 -8.08 10.89
C LEU A 88 4.54 -8.98 11.87
N GLN A 89 4.19 -10.21 11.47
CA GLN A 89 3.54 -11.18 12.36
C GLN A 89 4.38 -11.47 13.61
N SER A 90 5.70 -11.59 13.46
CA SER A 90 6.62 -11.86 14.57
C SER A 90 6.91 -10.63 15.45
N HIS A 91 6.99 -9.43 14.85
CA HIS A 91 7.58 -8.28 15.55
C HIS A 91 6.63 -7.11 15.81
N ALA A 92 5.54 -6.96 15.07
CA ALA A 92 4.71 -5.75 15.13
C ALA A 92 4.11 -5.50 16.52
N ARG A 93 3.68 -6.55 17.24
CA ARG A 93 3.16 -6.41 18.61
C ARG A 93 4.20 -5.78 19.55
N ARG A 94 5.46 -6.19 19.42
CA ARG A 94 6.57 -5.65 20.23
C ARG A 94 6.94 -4.24 19.80
N ILE A 95 6.89 -3.95 18.50
CA ILE A 95 7.19 -2.62 17.94
C ILE A 95 6.13 -1.60 18.36
N LEU A 96 4.85 -1.97 18.27
CA LEU A 96 3.71 -1.07 18.50
C LEU A 96 3.26 -0.96 19.96
N ARG A 97 3.77 -1.81 20.88
CA ARG A 97 3.36 -1.74 22.29
C ARG A 97 3.70 -0.38 22.92
N PRO A 98 2.85 0.14 23.82
CA PRO A 98 3.19 1.30 24.63
C PRO A 98 4.45 1.06 25.46
N GLN A 99 5.33 2.06 25.53
CA GLN A 99 6.55 2.02 26.33
C GLN A 99 6.42 2.95 27.53
N ARG A 100 6.73 2.44 28.74
CA ARG A 100 6.71 3.26 29.95
C ARG A 100 7.95 4.15 29.98
N PHE A 101 7.76 5.42 30.31
CA PHE A 101 8.81 6.42 30.51
C PHE A 101 8.79 6.86 31.99
N GLY A 102 9.96 6.99 32.61
CA GLY A 102 10.09 7.67 33.92
C GLY A 102 10.51 6.85 35.14
N ARG A 103 10.52 5.50 35.14
CA ARG A 103 10.93 4.74 36.35
C ARG A 103 12.43 4.46 36.50
N ARG A 104 13.24 4.60 35.44
CA ARG A 104 14.69 4.29 35.46
C ARG A 104 15.58 5.27 34.68
N SER A 105 15.00 6.34 34.12
CA SER A 105 15.69 7.21 33.16
C SER A 105 15.46 8.71 33.41
N GLY A 106 14.67 9.05 34.43
CA GLY A 106 14.47 10.43 34.88
C GLY A 106 15.19 10.67 36.21
N PRO A 107 15.59 11.92 36.50
CA PRO A 107 16.15 12.27 37.80
C PRO A 107 15.25 11.82 38.98
N LEU A 108 15.87 11.42 40.09
CA LEU A 108 15.17 10.85 41.27
C LEU A 108 14.02 11.74 41.80
N TRP A 109 14.15 13.07 41.67
CA TRP A 109 13.16 14.06 42.09
C TRP A 109 11.88 14.09 41.23
N LEU A 110 11.87 13.43 40.06
CA LEU A 110 10.68 13.21 39.23
C LEU A 110 10.03 11.83 39.47
N GLY A 111 10.40 11.13 40.55
CA GLY A 111 9.98 9.76 40.85
C GLY A 111 8.46 9.51 40.93
N ALA A 112 7.66 10.57 41.04
CA ALA A 112 6.19 10.50 41.00
C ALA A 112 5.57 10.60 39.59
N LEU A 113 6.34 11.01 38.57
CA LEU A 113 5.85 11.15 37.19
C LEU A 113 5.99 9.83 36.43
N SER A 114 4.87 9.30 35.98
CA SER A 114 4.80 8.14 35.09
C SER A 114 4.27 8.57 33.73
N GLY A 115 5.10 8.47 32.69
CA GLY A 115 4.72 8.71 31.31
C GLY A 115 4.59 7.42 30.51
N ARG A 116 3.88 7.46 29.38
CA ARG A 116 3.89 6.38 28.38
C ARG A 116 4.01 6.95 26.98
N ILE A 117 4.81 6.28 26.17
CA ILE A 117 4.97 6.56 24.75
C ILE A 117 4.09 5.57 24.00
N GLU A 118 3.11 6.08 23.27
CA GLU A 118 2.22 5.32 22.39
C GLU A 118 2.58 5.59 20.93
N ARG A 119 2.43 4.57 20.09
CA ARG A 119 2.54 4.72 18.63
C ARG A 119 1.13 4.75 18.06
N ARG A 120 0.73 5.90 17.53
CA ARG A 120 -0.58 6.08 16.89
C ARG A 120 -0.43 6.12 15.37
N PRO A 121 -1.42 5.64 14.62
CA PRO A 121 -1.42 5.79 13.17
C PRO A 121 -1.43 7.27 12.78
N TRP A 122 -0.89 7.57 11.60
CA TRP A 122 -0.91 8.90 11.01
C TRP A 122 -2.28 9.24 10.42
N GLY A 123 -3.03 8.24 9.95
CA GLY A 123 -4.27 8.41 9.20
C GLY A 123 -4.11 7.86 7.78
N ARG A 124 -4.27 8.70 6.77
CA ARG A 124 -4.08 8.34 5.35
C ARG A 124 -2.61 8.45 4.95
N VAL A 125 -2.03 7.34 4.49
CA VAL A 125 -0.63 7.26 4.02
C VAL A 125 -0.61 7.10 2.51
N LEU A 126 0.00 8.03 1.79
CA LEU A 126 0.29 7.89 0.37
C LEU A 126 1.63 7.19 0.16
N VAL A 127 1.62 6.08 -0.57
CA VAL A 127 2.80 5.35 -1.00
C VAL A 127 3.02 5.62 -2.50
N VAL A 128 4.15 6.22 -2.85
CA VAL A 128 4.57 6.45 -4.24
C VAL A 128 5.66 5.45 -4.59
N GLY A 129 5.28 4.46 -5.40
CA GLY A 129 6.15 3.34 -5.77
C GLY A 129 7.04 3.64 -6.98
N PRO A 130 8.24 3.04 -7.08
CA PRO A 130 9.09 3.10 -8.26
C PRO A 130 8.66 2.06 -9.31
N SER A 131 9.25 2.12 -10.50
CA SER A 131 8.98 1.17 -11.60
C SER A 131 9.84 -0.10 -11.57
N ASN A 132 10.96 -0.11 -10.84
CA ASN A 132 11.95 -1.19 -10.90
C ASN A 132 11.65 -2.41 -10.00
N TYR A 133 10.89 -2.20 -8.92
CA TYR A 133 10.35 -3.29 -8.09
C TYR A 133 8.88 -3.01 -7.76
N PRO A 134 7.98 -3.22 -8.73
CA PRO A 134 6.62 -2.71 -8.69
C PRO A 134 5.75 -3.34 -7.60
N LEU A 135 6.12 -4.50 -7.06
CA LEU A 135 5.38 -5.16 -5.98
C LEU A 135 6.09 -5.00 -4.65
N LEU A 136 7.38 -5.32 -4.59
CA LEU A 136 8.11 -5.37 -3.31
C LEU A 136 8.17 -4.00 -2.63
N LEU A 137 8.71 -2.99 -3.33
CA LEU A 137 9.01 -1.70 -2.72
C LEU A 137 7.74 -0.98 -2.23
N PRO A 138 6.68 -0.81 -3.04
CA PRO A 138 5.44 -0.24 -2.52
C PRO A 138 4.72 -1.21 -1.56
N GLY A 139 4.69 -2.51 -1.86
CA GLY A 139 3.97 -3.50 -1.07
C GLY A 139 4.44 -3.61 0.38
N VAL A 140 5.76 -3.52 0.63
CA VAL A 140 6.31 -3.50 1.99
C VAL A 140 5.83 -2.27 2.77
N GLN A 141 5.80 -1.10 2.14
CA GLN A 141 5.30 0.13 2.77
C GLN A 141 3.80 0.02 3.07
N VAL A 142 3.03 -0.57 2.14
CA VAL A 142 1.60 -0.83 2.30
C VAL A 142 1.36 -1.72 3.53
N VAL A 143 1.96 -2.91 3.61
CA VAL A 143 1.69 -3.84 4.72
C VAL A 143 2.15 -3.28 6.08
N GLN A 144 3.24 -2.52 6.11
CA GLN A 144 3.70 -1.84 7.33
C GLN A 144 2.72 -0.76 7.78
N ALA A 145 2.25 0.09 6.86
CA ALA A 145 1.30 1.15 7.16
C ALA A 145 -0.06 0.57 7.61
N LEU A 146 -0.55 -0.48 6.95
CA LEU A 146 -1.78 -1.17 7.35
C LEU A 146 -1.68 -1.76 8.76
N VAL A 147 -0.59 -2.46 9.11
CA VAL A 147 -0.40 -3.02 10.45
C VAL A 147 -0.27 -1.93 11.53
N ALA A 148 0.30 -0.78 11.18
CA ALA A 148 0.33 0.39 12.05
C ALA A 148 -1.05 1.06 12.25
N GLY A 149 -2.08 0.64 11.49
CA GLY A 149 -3.46 1.13 11.61
C GLY A 149 -3.80 2.30 10.69
N ASN A 150 -3.03 2.50 9.62
CA ASN A 150 -3.29 3.54 8.63
C ASN A 150 -4.18 3.02 7.50
N GLU A 151 -4.91 3.91 6.84
CA GLU A 151 -5.32 3.73 5.45
C GLU A 151 -4.14 3.97 4.53
N VAL A 152 -4.14 3.26 3.40
CA VAL A 152 -3.08 3.37 2.43
C VAL A 152 -3.64 3.67 1.05
N ILE A 153 -3.12 4.72 0.45
CA ILE A 153 -3.33 5.05 -0.96
C ILE A 153 -2.00 4.76 -1.64
N VAL A 154 -1.98 3.97 -2.71
CA VAL A 154 -0.76 3.71 -3.47
C VAL A 154 -0.88 4.31 -4.86
N LYS A 155 0.11 5.10 -5.26
CA LYS A 155 0.37 5.45 -6.66
C LYS A 155 1.48 4.53 -7.16
N PRO A 156 1.19 3.55 -8.03
CA PRO A 156 2.20 2.66 -8.58
C PRO A 156 3.15 3.41 -9.50
N GLY A 157 4.41 2.97 -9.58
CA GLY A 157 5.30 3.39 -10.65
C GLY A 157 4.83 2.87 -12.01
N ARG A 158 5.38 3.40 -13.10
CA ARG A 158 5.03 2.97 -14.47
C ARG A 158 5.13 1.45 -14.62
N GLY A 159 4.05 0.81 -15.06
CA GLY A 159 3.92 -0.64 -15.22
C GLY A 159 3.65 -1.43 -13.94
N GLY A 160 3.54 -0.76 -12.79
CA GLY A 160 3.31 -1.38 -11.49
C GLY A 160 1.84 -1.56 -11.11
N GLY A 161 0.91 -0.98 -11.86
CA GLY A 161 -0.53 -1.08 -11.65
C GLY A 161 -1.04 -2.51 -11.52
N PRO A 162 -0.72 -3.43 -12.46
CA PRO A 162 -1.17 -4.83 -12.37
C PRO A 162 -0.75 -5.52 -11.07
N ALA A 163 0.48 -5.26 -10.60
CA ALA A 163 0.99 -5.84 -9.36
C ALA A 163 0.26 -5.29 -8.12
N MET A 164 -0.01 -3.98 -8.08
CA MET A 164 -0.75 -3.36 -6.97
C MET A 164 -2.23 -3.74 -6.95
N ILE A 165 -2.86 -3.90 -8.11
CA ILE A 165 -4.24 -4.41 -8.22
C ILE A 165 -4.31 -5.86 -7.74
N ALA A 166 -3.34 -6.70 -8.10
CA ALA A 166 -3.27 -8.07 -7.59
C ALA A 166 -3.10 -8.10 -6.07
N LEU A 167 -2.23 -7.25 -5.51
CA LEU A 167 -2.07 -7.10 -4.07
C LEU A 167 -3.37 -6.63 -3.38
N ALA A 168 -4.10 -5.68 -3.98
CA ALA A 168 -5.38 -5.21 -3.47
C ALA A 168 -6.41 -6.33 -3.41
N SER A 169 -6.51 -7.14 -4.46
CA SER A 169 -7.39 -8.31 -4.49
C SER A 169 -7.05 -9.30 -3.38
N LEU A 170 -5.76 -9.54 -3.11
CA LEU A 170 -5.33 -10.43 -2.04
C LEU A 170 -5.61 -9.88 -0.65
N LEU A 171 -5.40 -8.58 -0.44
CA LEU A 171 -5.74 -7.91 0.82
C LEU A 171 -7.24 -7.98 1.10
N ALA A 172 -8.07 -7.73 0.09
CA ALA A 172 -9.53 -7.87 0.21
C ALA A 172 -9.93 -9.32 0.58
N LYS A 173 -9.37 -10.33 -0.11
CA LYS A 173 -9.58 -11.76 0.23
C LYS A 173 -9.11 -12.11 1.65
N SER A 174 -8.08 -11.42 2.14
CA SER A 174 -7.55 -11.58 3.49
C SER A 174 -8.43 -10.92 4.57
N GLY A 175 -9.53 -10.28 4.18
CA GLY A 175 -10.47 -9.61 5.07
C GLY A 175 -10.04 -8.19 5.47
N LEU A 176 -9.22 -7.51 4.66
CA LEU A 176 -9.06 -6.07 4.77
C LEU A 176 -10.42 -5.40 4.46
N PRO A 177 -10.90 -4.46 5.29
CA PRO A 177 -12.12 -3.74 5.00
C PRO A 177 -12.02 -2.95 3.68
N PRO A 178 -13.15 -2.69 3.00
CA PRO A 178 -13.17 -1.82 1.82
C PRO A 178 -12.61 -0.45 2.18
N ASP A 179 -12.09 0.25 1.16
CA ASP A 179 -11.59 1.63 1.23
C ASP A 179 -10.34 1.85 2.12
N ILE A 180 -9.84 0.83 2.82
CA ILE A 180 -8.59 0.91 3.60
C ILE A 180 -7.34 0.87 2.71
N PHE A 181 -7.45 0.28 1.52
CA PHE A 181 -6.37 0.25 0.54
C PHE A 181 -6.88 0.62 -0.86
N THR A 182 -6.34 1.70 -1.40
CA THR A 182 -6.73 2.25 -2.71
C THR A 182 -5.54 2.29 -3.65
N VAL A 183 -5.72 1.81 -4.88
CA VAL A 183 -4.71 1.88 -5.94
C VAL A 183 -5.09 2.98 -6.91
N LEU A 184 -4.23 3.99 -7.04
CA LEU A 184 -4.41 5.10 -7.97
C LEU A 184 -3.88 4.76 -9.37
N PRO A 185 -4.30 5.52 -10.40
CA PRO A 185 -3.65 5.48 -11.71
C PRO A 185 -2.14 5.80 -11.62
N GLU A 186 -1.39 5.33 -12.61
CA GLU A 186 0.07 5.55 -12.68
C GLU A 186 0.45 6.99 -13.10
N ALA A 187 -0.53 7.84 -13.41
CA ALA A 187 -0.32 9.23 -13.83
C ALA A 187 0.32 10.06 -12.72
N VAL A 188 1.17 11.03 -13.08
CA VAL A 188 1.83 11.92 -12.10
C VAL A 188 0.79 12.75 -11.35
N SER A 189 -0.22 13.27 -12.05
CA SER A 189 -1.33 14.05 -11.47
C SER A 189 -2.07 13.32 -10.35
N SER A 190 -2.09 11.98 -10.35
CA SER A 190 -2.73 11.21 -9.27
C SER A 190 -2.06 11.42 -7.90
N VAL A 191 -0.79 11.84 -7.85
CA VAL A 191 -0.14 12.25 -6.60
C VAL A 191 -0.73 13.58 -6.14
N ASP A 192 -0.86 14.56 -7.02
CA ASP A 192 -1.42 15.87 -6.72
C ASP A 192 -2.87 15.76 -6.24
N ASP A 193 -3.68 14.96 -6.93
CA ASP A 193 -5.06 14.68 -6.55
C ASP A 193 -5.15 14.09 -5.13
N ALA A 194 -4.26 13.14 -4.80
CA ALA A 194 -4.20 12.53 -3.47
C ALA A 194 -3.75 13.52 -2.39
N LEU A 195 -2.78 14.38 -2.70
CA LEU A 195 -2.33 15.45 -1.80
C LEU A 195 -3.46 16.44 -1.52
N GLN A 196 -4.20 16.86 -2.55
CA GLN A 196 -5.35 17.76 -2.44
C GLN A 196 -6.51 17.12 -1.67
N ALA A 197 -6.75 15.81 -1.85
CA ALA A 197 -7.73 15.06 -1.07
C ALA A 197 -7.33 14.90 0.41
N GLY A 198 -6.10 15.25 0.76
CA GLY A 198 -5.53 15.26 2.11
C GLY A 198 -4.88 13.91 2.47
N VAL A 199 -3.58 13.93 2.72
CA VAL A 199 -2.86 12.77 3.28
C VAL A 199 -2.04 13.21 4.48
N ASN A 200 -1.89 12.32 5.45
CA ASN A 200 -1.18 12.61 6.70
C ASN A 200 0.30 12.27 6.61
N LYS A 201 0.68 11.40 5.67
CA LYS A 201 2.06 10.99 5.45
C LYS A 201 2.26 10.56 4.00
N VAL A 202 3.42 10.93 3.45
CA VAL A 202 3.89 10.45 2.15
C VAL A 202 5.11 9.56 2.36
N VAL A 203 5.16 8.43 1.64
CA VAL A 203 6.32 7.56 1.53
C VAL A 203 6.65 7.43 0.05
N LEU A 204 7.77 8.02 -0.36
CA LEU A 204 8.22 7.99 -1.74
C LEU A 204 9.50 7.17 -1.85
N THR A 205 9.52 6.26 -2.81
CA THR A 205 10.76 5.63 -3.28
C THR A 205 10.90 5.91 -4.76
N GLY A 206 11.93 6.67 -5.15
CA GLY A 206 12.06 7.17 -6.51
C GLY A 206 13.30 8.04 -6.70
N SER A 207 13.29 8.87 -7.74
CA SER A 207 14.40 9.75 -8.09
C SER A 207 14.46 10.99 -7.19
N LEU A 208 15.62 11.64 -7.17
CA LEU A 208 15.81 12.93 -6.49
C LEU A 208 14.83 13.99 -7.02
N ALA A 209 14.56 14.00 -8.33
CA ALA A 209 13.61 14.94 -8.94
C ALA A 209 12.19 14.72 -8.39
N ALA A 210 11.74 13.47 -8.31
CA ALA A 210 10.42 13.15 -7.77
C ALA A 210 10.30 13.47 -6.26
N GLY A 211 11.39 13.37 -5.50
CA GLY A 211 11.40 13.73 -4.08
C GLY A 211 11.45 15.24 -3.79
N LYS A 212 11.81 16.07 -4.79
CA LYS A 212 11.86 17.55 -4.66
C LYS A 212 10.56 18.23 -5.08
N ALA A 213 9.83 17.61 -6.01
CA ALA A 213 8.52 18.08 -6.46
C ALA A 213 7.50 17.96 -5.32
#